data_AF-A0A0N5CF19-F1
#
_entry.id   AF-A0A0N5CF19-F1
#
_cell.length_a   1.000
_cell.length_b   1.000
_cell.length_c   1.000
_cell.angle_alpha   90.00
_cell.angle_beta   90.00
_cell.angle_gamma   90.00
#
_symmetry.space_group_name_H-M   'P 1'
#
loop_
_entity.id
_entity.type
_entity.pdbx_description
1 polymer ?
#
loop_
_entity_poly.entity_id
_entity_poly.type
_entity_poly.pdbx_seq_one_letter_code
_entity_poly.pdbx_strand_id
1 'polypeptide(L)'
;MREMARKAREENSKIKKESADNEESSEDVKQRDEIRKERLEERRRERAIARKNPEKLERLKREQERDISEKIALGLPNTRNNGAGTGEVQFDSRLFGKSSGLDAGGINDETYAVYDKPWRPTENIQQHVYRPSKNVADPYGEDLDKVINTNRFVPSKGFSGTDGSTQRSGPVQFEKEDDIFGISTLFDAVKSSKKRTKDDEKDTTSSKKPRT
;
A
#
# COMPACT_ATOMS: atom_id res chain seq x y z
N MET A 1 -19.36 -44.06 -54.20
CA MET A 1 -18.45 -43.03 -53.65
C MET A 1 -19.18 -41.79 -53.13
N ARG A 2 -20.10 -41.16 -53.89
CA ARG A 2 -20.78 -39.93 -53.46
C ARG A 2 -21.74 -40.12 -52.28
N GLU A 3 -22.46 -41.23 -52.23
CA GLU A 3 -23.38 -41.56 -51.13
C GLU A 3 -22.65 -41.91 -49.82
N MET A 4 -21.55 -42.66 -49.91
CA MET A 4 -20.70 -42.95 -48.76
C MET A 4 -20.10 -41.67 -48.16
N ALA A 5 -19.65 -40.74 -49.01
CA ALA A 5 -19.16 -39.43 -48.57
C ALA A 5 -20.28 -38.57 -47.94
N ARG A 6 -21.52 -38.69 -48.42
CA ARG A 6 -22.68 -38.01 -47.82
C ARG A 6 -23.01 -38.59 -46.45
N LYS A 7 -23.06 -39.92 -46.32
CA LYS A 7 -23.31 -40.61 -45.05
C LYS A 7 -22.23 -40.29 -44.01
N ALA A 8 -20.96 -40.27 -44.40
CA ALA A 8 -19.85 -39.89 -43.51
C ALA A 8 -19.93 -38.42 -43.02
N ARG A 9 -20.43 -37.50 -43.86
CA ARG A 9 -20.67 -36.11 -43.45
C ARG A 9 -21.85 -35.99 -42.50
N GLU A 10 -22.92 -36.75 -42.74
CA GLU A 10 -24.09 -36.79 -41.86
C GLU A 10 -23.73 -37.38 -40.49
N GLU A 11 -22.94 -38.47 -40.43
CA GLU A 11 -22.43 -39.05 -39.18
C GLU A 11 -21.52 -38.09 -38.41
N ASN A 12 -20.56 -37.43 -39.07
CA ASN A 12 -19.72 -36.42 -38.44
C ASN A 12 -20.52 -35.20 -37.94
N SER A 13 -21.58 -34.81 -38.65
CA SER A 13 -22.44 -33.70 -38.21
C SER A 13 -23.25 -34.04 -36.96
N LYS A 14 -23.67 -35.31 -36.81
CA LYS A 14 -24.36 -35.81 -35.62
C LYS A 14 -23.43 -35.85 -34.41
N ILE A 15 -22.23 -36.38 -34.59
CA ILE A 15 -21.19 -36.42 -33.53
C ILE A 15 -20.83 -35.00 -33.08
N LYS A 16 -20.66 -34.05 -34.01
CA LYS A 16 -20.40 -32.64 -33.66
C LYS A 16 -21.56 -32.00 -32.88
N LYS A 17 -22.81 -32.38 -33.20
CA LYS A 17 -23.99 -31.87 -32.49
C LYS A 17 -24.10 -32.45 -31.07
N GLU A 18 -23.85 -33.74 -30.90
CA GLU A 18 -23.82 -34.41 -29.59
C GLU A 18 -22.70 -33.87 -28.69
N SER A 19 -21.53 -33.54 -29.25
CA SER A 19 -20.44 -32.91 -28.48
C SER A 19 -20.71 -31.46 -28.05
N ALA A 20 -21.66 -30.78 -28.71
CA ALA A 20 -21.97 -29.37 -28.46
C ALA A 20 -23.01 -29.15 -27.35
N ASP A 21 -23.71 -30.20 -26.90
CA ASP A 21 -24.66 -30.18 -25.78
C ASP A 21 -23.97 -30.17 -24.39
N ASN A 22 -22.65 -30.36 -24.33
CA ASN A 22 -21.85 -30.10 -23.13
C ASN A 22 -21.46 -28.61 -23.10
N GLU A 23 -22.25 -27.78 -22.40
CA GLU A 23 -22.20 -26.31 -22.48
C GLU A 23 -20.81 -25.71 -22.26
N GLU A 24 -20.05 -26.19 -21.28
CA GLU A 24 -18.70 -25.68 -20.96
C GLU A 24 -17.65 -26.01 -22.04
N SER A 25 -17.74 -27.20 -22.65
CA SER A 25 -16.88 -27.60 -23.78
C SER A 25 -17.30 -26.91 -25.09
N SER A 26 -18.58 -26.58 -25.23
CA SER A 26 -19.16 -25.92 -26.39
C SER A 26 -18.58 -24.52 -26.59
N GLU A 27 -18.39 -23.74 -25.53
CA GLU A 27 -17.86 -22.37 -25.61
C GLU A 27 -16.37 -22.34 -25.95
N ASP A 28 -15.54 -23.14 -25.26
CA ASP A 28 -14.11 -23.24 -25.54
C ASP A 28 -13.81 -23.74 -26.96
N VAL A 29 -14.60 -24.72 -27.43
CA VAL A 29 -14.47 -25.23 -28.80
C VAL A 29 -14.93 -24.19 -29.82
N LYS A 30 -15.98 -23.42 -29.55
CA LYS A 30 -16.43 -22.31 -30.41
C LYS A 30 -15.37 -21.22 -30.48
N GLN A 31 -14.80 -20.78 -29.35
CA GLN A 31 -13.73 -19.79 -29.33
C GLN A 31 -12.51 -20.26 -30.12
N ARG A 32 -12.13 -21.54 -30.00
CA ARG A 32 -11.03 -22.11 -30.78
C ARG A 32 -11.34 -22.20 -32.27
N ASP A 33 -12.57 -22.58 -32.63
CA ASP A 33 -13.07 -22.60 -34.01
C ASP A 33 -13.09 -21.17 -34.60
N GLU A 34 -13.48 -20.17 -33.82
CA GLU A 34 -13.48 -18.75 -34.18
C GLU A 34 -12.07 -18.23 -34.44
N ILE A 35 -11.11 -18.49 -33.54
CA ILE A 35 -9.70 -18.13 -33.76
C ILE A 35 -9.14 -18.77 -35.04
N ARG A 36 -9.49 -20.04 -35.31
CA ARG A 36 -9.05 -20.71 -36.55
C ARG A 36 -9.69 -20.07 -37.79
N LYS A 37 -10.97 -19.71 -37.72
CA LYS A 37 -11.70 -19.06 -38.80
C LYS A 37 -11.18 -17.64 -39.06
N GLU A 38 -10.94 -16.87 -38.00
CA GLU A 38 -10.39 -15.52 -38.04
C GLU A 38 -9.02 -15.50 -38.71
N ARG A 39 -8.09 -16.38 -38.30
CA ARG A 39 -6.77 -16.50 -38.95
C ARG A 39 -6.86 -16.88 -40.42
N LEU A 40 -7.84 -17.71 -40.81
CA LEU A 40 -8.06 -18.09 -42.20
C LEU A 40 -8.61 -16.91 -43.01
N GLU A 41 -9.55 -16.17 -42.43
CA GLU A 41 -10.19 -15.00 -43.03
C GLU A 41 -9.21 -13.84 -43.17
N GLU A 42 -8.37 -13.60 -42.17
CA GLU A 42 -7.27 -12.65 -42.19
C GLU A 42 -6.30 -12.96 -43.34
N ARG A 43 -5.81 -14.21 -43.42
CA ARG A 43 -4.91 -14.63 -44.53
C ARG A 43 -5.57 -14.49 -45.90
N ARG A 44 -6.89 -14.73 -46.00
CA ARG A 44 -7.66 -14.54 -47.24
C ARG A 44 -7.78 -13.06 -47.59
N ARG A 45 -8.05 -12.21 -46.59
CA ARG A 45 -8.17 -10.75 -46.73
C ARG A 45 -6.84 -10.13 -47.12
N GLU A 46 -5.75 -10.51 -46.45
CA GLU A 46 -4.38 -10.09 -46.75
C GLU A 46 -4.00 -10.47 -48.18
N ARG A 47 -4.23 -11.73 -48.59
CA ARG A 47 -3.98 -12.18 -49.97
C ARG A 47 -4.84 -11.44 -51.00
N ALA A 48 -6.07 -11.09 -50.66
CA ALA A 48 -6.96 -10.31 -51.53
C ALA A 48 -6.49 -8.85 -51.66
N ILE A 49 -6.02 -8.24 -50.57
CA ILE A 49 -5.45 -6.88 -50.57
C ILE A 49 -4.14 -6.86 -51.35
N ALA A 50 -3.23 -7.81 -51.10
CA ALA A 50 -1.96 -7.92 -51.81
C ALA A 50 -2.14 -8.10 -53.33
N ARG A 51 -3.21 -8.81 -53.76
CA ARG A 51 -3.56 -8.95 -55.18
C ARG A 51 -4.25 -7.74 -55.78
N LYS A 52 -5.10 -7.05 -55.02
CA LYS A 52 -5.92 -5.93 -55.54
C LYS A 52 -5.19 -4.58 -55.50
N ASN A 53 -4.34 -4.33 -54.50
CA ASN A 53 -3.63 -3.06 -54.31
C ASN A 53 -2.33 -3.28 -53.51
N PRO A 54 -1.19 -3.59 -54.17
CA PRO A 54 0.07 -3.81 -53.47
C PRO A 54 0.58 -2.55 -52.73
N GLU A 55 0.41 -1.35 -53.30
CA GLU A 55 0.83 -0.08 -52.68
C GLU A 55 0.09 0.21 -51.37
N LYS A 56 -1.20 -0.17 -51.28
CA LYS A 56 -2.01 0.01 -50.06
C LYS A 56 -1.58 -0.95 -48.96
N LEU A 57 -1.12 -2.16 -49.31
CA LEU A 57 -0.60 -3.13 -48.35
C LEU A 57 0.68 -2.60 -47.69
N GLU A 58 1.61 -2.11 -48.50
CA GLU A 58 2.87 -1.56 -48.00
C GLU A 58 2.64 -0.35 -47.09
N ARG A 59 1.73 0.55 -47.49
CA ARG A 59 1.34 1.70 -46.66
C ARG A 59 0.70 1.28 -45.35
N LEU A 60 -0.22 0.31 -45.37
CA LEU A 60 -0.89 -0.18 -44.16
C LEU A 60 0.11 -0.87 -43.22
N LYS A 61 1.02 -1.69 -43.77
CA LYS A 61 2.10 -2.33 -43.00
C LYS A 61 3.01 -1.29 -42.34
N ARG A 62 3.41 -0.25 -43.08
CA ARG A 62 4.20 0.86 -42.54
C ARG A 62 3.45 1.63 -41.45
N GLU A 63 2.16 1.88 -41.62
CA GLU A 63 1.31 2.50 -40.60
C GLU A 63 1.16 1.63 -39.35
N GLN A 64 1.13 0.30 -39.52
CA GLN A 64 1.07 -0.67 -38.43
C GLN A 64 2.40 -0.77 -37.66
N GLU A 65 3.54 -0.65 -38.34
CA GLU A 65 4.89 -0.70 -37.77
C GLU A 65 5.32 0.62 -37.08
N ARG A 66 4.62 1.75 -37.29
CA ARG A 66 4.92 3.02 -36.61
C ARG A 66 4.88 2.87 -35.09
N ASP A 67 5.82 3.54 -34.43
CA ASP A 67 5.89 3.61 -32.98
C ASP A 67 4.67 4.31 -32.38
N ILE A 68 4.37 4.01 -31.12
CA ILE A 68 3.18 4.52 -30.41
C ILE A 68 3.24 6.05 -30.30
N SER A 69 4.43 6.62 -30.05
CA SER A 69 4.64 8.06 -30.01
C SER A 69 4.38 8.74 -31.36
N GLU A 70 4.80 8.13 -32.48
CA GLU A 70 4.55 8.63 -33.83
C GLU A 70 3.08 8.51 -34.23
N LYS A 71 2.42 7.43 -33.84
CA LYS A 71 0.97 7.26 -34.02
C LYS A 71 0.18 8.32 -33.27
N ILE A 72 0.58 8.62 -32.03
CA ILE A 72 -0.02 9.70 -31.23
C ILE A 72 0.21 11.06 -31.89
N ALA A 73 1.44 11.35 -32.34
CA ALA A 73 1.76 12.61 -33.02
C ALA A 73 0.99 12.78 -34.35
N LEU A 74 0.72 11.69 -35.07
CA LEU A 74 -0.07 11.67 -36.29
C LEU A 74 -1.58 11.55 -36.06
N GLY A 75 -2.05 11.49 -34.80
CA GLY A 75 -3.45 11.33 -34.46
C GLY A 75 -4.09 10.01 -34.95
N LEU A 76 -3.27 9.00 -35.22
CA LEU A 76 -3.75 7.69 -35.67
C LEU A 76 -4.31 6.91 -34.47
N PRO A 77 -5.47 6.25 -34.60
CA PRO A 77 -6.05 5.47 -33.52
C PRO A 77 -5.10 4.33 -33.14
N ASN A 78 -4.85 4.16 -31.84
CA ASN A 78 -4.02 3.06 -31.36
C ASN A 78 -4.76 1.72 -31.51
N THR A 79 -4.54 1.06 -32.63
CA THR A 79 -5.12 -0.27 -32.94
C THR A 79 -4.54 -1.38 -32.06
N ARG A 80 -3.44 -1.13 -31.35
CA ARG A 80 -2.81 -2.10 -30.44
C ARG A 80 -3.54 -2.21 -29.10
N ASN A 81 -4.25 -1.16 -28.70
CA ASN A 81 -5.00 -1.12 -27.44
C ASN A 81 -6.48 -1.49 -27.59
N ASN A 82 -7.00 -1.58 -28.82
CA ASN A 82 -8.38 -1.97 -29.10
C ASN A 82 -8.43 -3.42 -29.61
N GLY A 83 -8.35 -4.38 -28.67
CA GLY A 83 -9.30 -5.50 -28.64
C GLY A 83 -9.11 -6.70 -29.56
N ALA A 84 -7.95 -6.94 -30.19
CA ALA A 84 -7.75 -8.12 -31.04
C ALA A 84 -6.76 -9.18 -30.49
N GLY A 85 -6.28 -9.03 -29.25
CA GLY A 85 -5.28 -9.97 -28.68
C GLY A 85 -5.37 -10.25 -27.19
N THR A 86 -6.15 -9.49 -26.44
CA THR A 86 -6.31 -9.68 -24.98
C THR A 86 -7.75 -9.35 -24.64
N GLY A 87 -8.62 -10.37 -24.61
CA GLY A 87 -10.02 -10.26 -24.23
C GLY A 87 -10.26 -9.93 -22.75
N GLU A 88 -9.26 -9.37 -22.07
CA GLU A 88 -9.36 -8.97 -20.68
C GLU A 88 -9.75 -7.49 -20.62
N VAL A 89 -10.78 -7.19 -19.82
CA VAL A 89 -11.27 -5.84 -19.54
C VAL A 89 -10.09 -4.95 -19.18
N GLN A 90 -9.97 -3.78 -19.82
CA GLN A 90 -8.92 -2.81 -19.50
C GLN A 90 -9.03 -2.44 -18.01
N PHE A 91 -8.07 -2.89 -17.20
CA PHE A 91 -8.02 -2.56 -15.77
C PHE A 91 -7.34 -1.20 -15.55
N ASP A 92 -7.78 -0.47 -14.52
CA ASP A 92 -7.14 0.77 -14.08
C ASP A 92 -5.76 0.47 -13.47
N SER A 93 -4.71 1.15 -13.94
CA SER A 93 -3.34 1.00 -13.45
C SER A 93 -3.21 1.27 -11.95
N ARG A 94 -4.06 2.12 -11.39
CA ARG A 94 -4.11 2.42 -9.94
C ARG A 94 -4.54 1.23 -9.09
N LEU A 95 -5.07 0.17 -9.70
CA LEU A 95 -5.48 -1.04 -9.01
C LEU A 95 -4.30 -1.99 -8.76
N PHE A 96 -3.31 -2.05 -9.67
CA PHE A 96 -2.19 -3.00 -9.62
C PHE A 96 -1.08 -2.65 -8.61
N GLY A 97 -1.15 -1.48 -7.98
CA GLY A 97 -0.23 -1.06 -6.91
C GLY A 97 -0.81 -1.15 -5.50
N LYS A 98 -2.06 -1.61 -5.36
CA LYS A 98 -2.72 -1.76 -4.07
C LYS A 98 -2.50 -3.18 -3.55
N SER A 99 -1.85 -3.34 -2.41
CA SER A 99 -1.61 -4.62 -1.71
C SER A 99 -2.88 -5.26 -1.12
N SER A 100 -4.07 -4.94 -1.66
CA SER A 100 -5.35 -5.39 -1.13
C SER A 100 -5.46 -6.91 -1.18
N GLY A 101 -5.52 -7.57 -0.02
CA GLY A 101 -5.85 -8.98 0.11
C GLY A 101 -4.70 -9.93 0.47
N LEU A 102 -3.44 -9.53 0.34
CA LEU A 102 -2.31 -10.37 0.78
C LEU A 102 -2.12 -10.35 2.30
N ASP A 103 -2.45 -9.23 2.96
CA ASP A 103 -2.27 -9.04 4.41
C ASP A 103 -3.46 -9.55 5.24
N ALA A 104 -4.63 -9.76 4.61
CA ALA A 104 -5.87 -10.15 5.29
C ALA A 104 -6.02 -11.66 5.50
N GLY A 105 -5.15 -12.49 4.91
CA GLY A 105 -5.30 -13.96 4.88
C GLY A 105 -4.45 -14.75 5.87
N GLY A 106 -3.57 -14.09 6.64
CA GLY A 106 -2.61 -14.72 7.56
C GLY A 106 -2.96 -14.60 9.04
N ILE A 107 -4.26 -14.45 9.36
CA ILE A 107 -4.71 -14.20 10.72
C ILE A 107 -4.87 -15.55 11.43
N ASN A 108 -3.94 -15.86 12.33
CA ASN A 108 -4.03 -17.02 13.21
C ASN A 108 -5.16 -16.77 14.23
N ASP A 109 -5.86 -17.80 14.70
CA ASP A 109 -6.92 -17.64 15.73
C ASP A 109 -6.40 -17.01 17.04
N GLU A 110 -5.09 -17.02 17.25
CA GLU A 110 -4.39 -16.41 18.38
C GLU A 110 -4.11 -14.91 18.18
N THR A 111 -4.11 -14.43 16.93
CA THR A 111 -3.90 -13.02 16.60
C THR A 111 -5.23 -12.29 16.49
N TYR A 112 -5.51 -11.42 17.46
CA TYR A 112 -6.74 -10.63 17.52
C TYR A 112 -6.77 -9.51 16.46
N ALA A 113 -7.01 -9.86 15.21
CA ALA A 113 -7.17 -8.92 14.09
C ALA A 113 -8.63 -8.88 13.61
N VAL A 114 -9.51 -8.31 14.44
CA VAL A 114 -10.95 -8.17 14.14
C VAL A 114 -11.23 -7.11 13.06
N TYR A 115 -10.29 -6.19 12.84
CA TYR A 115 -10.46 -5.07 11.91
C TYR A 115 -9.30 -5.01 10.90
N ASP A 116 -9.65 -4.73 9.66
CA ASP A 116 -8.69 -4.59 8.55
C ASP A 116 -7.82 -3.33 8.66
N LYS A 117 -8.23 -2.34 9.46
CA LYS A 117 -7.54 -1.05 9.59
C LYS A 117 -7.27 -0.72 11.05
N PRO A 118 -6.07 -0.19 11.38
CA PRO A 118 -5.80 0.30 12.71
C PRO A 118 -6.63 1.56 12.99
N TRP A 119 -7.01 1.76 14.25
CA TRP A 119 -7.72 2.96 14.72
C TRP A 119 -6.95 4.27 14.41
N ARG A 120 -5.62 4.22 14.35
CA ARG A 120 -4.77 5.32 13.89
C ARG A 120 -3.80 4.84 12.82
N PRO A 121 -3.72 5.50 11.66
CA PRO A 121 -2.77 5.15 10.61
C PRO A 121 -1.37 5.62 11.03
N THR A 122 -0.58 4.74 11.63
CA THR A 122 0.79 5.05 12.06
C THR A 122 1.77 5.16 10.91
N GLU A 123 1.48 4.53 9.77
CA GLU A 123 2.34 4.49 8.58
C GLU A 123 2.59 5.88 7.98
N ASN A 124 1.58 6.75 7.99
CA ASN A 124 1.68 8.10 7.42
C ASN A 124 2.03 9.17 8.46
N ILE A 125 2.15 8.82 9.75
CA ILE A 125 2.56 9.78 10.79
C ILE A 125 3.91 10.40 10.42
N GLN A 126 4.83 9.65 9.83
CA GLN A 126 6.13 10.18 9.41
C GLN A 126 6.06 11.25 8.31
N GLN A 127 4.97 11.31 7.54
CA GLN A 127 4.74 12.34 6.52
C GLN A 127 4.10 13.61 7.09
N HIS A 128 3.31 13.46 8.16
CA HIS A 128 2.60 14.56 8.82
C HIS A 128 3.38 15.15 10.02
N VAL A 129 4.31 14.39 10.58
CA VAL A 129 5.28 14.89 11.55
C VAL A 129 6.34 15.66 10.79
N TYR A 130 6.54 16.92 11.18
CA TYR A 130 7.57 17.78 10.60
C TYR A 130 8.94 17.09 10.64
N ARG A 131 9.43 16.70 9.46
CA ARG A 131 10.77 16.15 9.26
C ARG A 131 11.52 17.07 8.29
N PRO A 132 12.30 18.03 8.81
CA PRO A 132 13.10 18.89 7.95
C PRO A 132 14.06 18.02 7.14
N SER A 133 13.91 18.05 5.82
CA SER A 133 14.82 17.35 4.90
C SER A 133 15.71 18.37 4.21
N LYS A 134 17.03 18.16 4.25
CA LYS A 134 18.03 19.07 3.67
C LYS A 134 17.93 19.24 2.14
N ASN A 135 17.18 18.38 1.47
CA ASN A 135 17.07 18.32 0.00
C ASN A 135 15.73 18.81 -0.55
N VAL A 136 14.77 19.19 0.32
CA VAL A 136 13.56 19.87 -0.14
C VAL A 136 13.93 21.34 -0.14
N ALA A 137 14.02 21.92 -1.34
CA ALA A 137 14.24 23.35 -1.53
C ALA A 137 13.10 24.08 -0.83
N ASP A 138 13.36 24.52 0.40
CA ASP A 138 12.47 25.37 1.14
C ASP A 138 12.46 26.74 0.42
N PRO A 139 11.34 27.19 -0.13
CA PRO A 139 11.25 28.51 -0.75
C PRO A 139 11.58 29.66 0.24
N TYR A 140 11.73 29.36 1.54
CA TYR A 140 12.14 30.29 2.59
C TYR A 140 13.53 29.98 3.20
N GLY A 141 14.23 28.94 2.74
CA GLY A 141 15.44 28.40 3.39
C GLY A 141 16.71 29.25 3.27
N GLU A 142 16.77 30.20 2.33
CA GLU A 142 17.96 31.04 2.17
C GLU A 142 18.13 32.06 3.32
N ASP A 143 17.03 32.39 4.01
CA ASP A 143 17.03 33.38 5.09
C ASP A 143 17.25 32.74 6.47
N LEU A 144 16.84 31.49 6.67
CA LEU A 144 17.06 30.75 7.93
C LEU A 144 18.55 30.56 8.22
N ASP A 145 19.35 30.15 7.23
CA ASP A 145 20.80 30.02 7.40
C ASP A 145 21.45 31.38 7.70
N LYS A 146 20.96 32.48 7.10
CA LYS A 146 21.44 33.84 7.39
C LYS A 146 21.02 34.30 8.79
N VAL A 147 19.81 33.96 9.24
CA VAL A 147 19.29 34.30 10.57
C VAL A 147 19.99 33.50 11.67
N ILE A 148 20.26 32.22 11.45
CA ILE A 148 20.99 31.35 12.39
C ILE A 148 22.46 31.79 12.50
N ASN A 149 23.09 32.14 11.38
CA ASN A 149 24.50 32.56 11.37
C ASN A 149 24.72 34.02 11.81
N THR A 150 23.65 34.82 11.88
CA THR A 150 23.77 36.18 12.40
C THR A 150 23.47 36.17 13.89
N ASN A 151 24.46 36.58 14.71
CA ASN A 151 24.35 36.78 16.16
C ASN A 151 23.41 37.95 16.54
N ARG A 152 22.29 38.11 15.83
CA ARG A 152 21.28 39.17 16.07
C ARG A 152 20.45 38.90 17.31
N PHE A 153 20.39 37.65 17.77
CA PHE A 153 19.60 37.21 18.93
C PHE A 153 20.46 36.81 20.13
N VAL A 154 21.52 37.57 20.42
CA VAL A 154 22.23 37.42 21.70
C VAL A 154 21.58 38.36 22.73
N PRO A 155 20.87 37.85 23.74
CA PRO A 155 20.27 38.70 24.78
C PRO A 155 21.38 39.41 25.57
N SER A 156 21.20 40.70 25.84
CA SER A 156 22.14 41.48 26.66
C SER A 156 22.20 41.00 28.13
N LYS A 157 21.19 40.25 28.56
CA LYS A 157 21.12 39.60 29.88
C LYS A 157 20.77 38.13 29.67
N GLY A 158 21.75 37.25 29.84
CA GLY A 158 21.55 35.81 29.83
C GLY A 158 20.85 35.32 31.10
N PHE A 159 20.18 34.18 31.01
CA PHE A 159 19.65 33.47 32.16
C PHE A 159 20.81 32.98 33.04
N SER A 160 20.68 33.08 34.36
CA SER A 160 21.71 32.57 35.29
C SER A 160 21.88 31.07 35.07
N GLY A 161 23.12 30.63 34.79
CA GLY A 161 23.43 29.22 34.50
C GLY A 161 23.55 28.83 33.02
N THR A 162 23.35 29.77 32.08
CA THR A 162 23.60 29.54 30.64
C THR A 162 24.95 30.09 30.16
N ASP A 163 25.84 30.51 31.05
CA ASP A 163 27.17 30.98 30.67
C ASP A 163 28.00 29.82 30.10
N GLY A 164 28.40 29.95 28.83
CA GLY A 164 29.19 28.94 28.11
C GLY A 164 30.63 28.81 28.59
N SER A 165 31.07 29.67 29.53
CA SER A 165 32.39 29.59 30.15
C SER A 165 32.53 28.40 31.12
N THR A 166 31.42 27.84 31.61
CA THR A 166 31.46 26.78 32.61
C THR A 166 31.38 25.40 31.95
N GLN A 167 32.45 24.62 32.04
CA GLN A 167 32.50 23.21 31.60
C GLN A 167 31.47 22.40 32.40
N ARG A 168 30.40 21.97 31.74
CA ARG A 168 29.34 21.14 32.35
C ARG A 168 29.86 19.72 32.57
N SER A 169 30.42 19.47 33.74
CA SER A 169 30.87 18.15 34.20
C SER A 169 29.85 17.60 35.19
N GLY A 170 29.02 16.66 34.74
CA GLY A 170 28.07 15.92 35.57
C GLY A 170 26.59 16.16 35.23
N PRO A 171 25.68 15.33 35.79
CA PRO A 171 24.23 15.53 35.67
C PRO A 171 23.84 16.93 36.15
N VAL A 172 22.82 17.53 35.51
CA VAL A 172 22.31 18.85 35.85
C VAL A 172 21.96 18.91 37.34
N GLN A 173 22.76 19.66 38.10
CA GLN A 173 22.46 19.99 39.48
C GLN A 173 21.52 21.20 39.48
N PHE A 174 20.36 21.06 40.11
CA PHE A 174 19.44 22.16 40.31
C PHE A 174 19.92 22.98 41.51
N GLU A 175 19.95 24.31 41.38
CA GLU A 175 20.12 25.19 42.53
C GLU A 175 18.90 25.00 43.45
N LYS A 176 19.17 24.72 44.73
CA LYS A 176 18.13 24.54 45.73
C LYS A 176 17.62 25.93 46.13
N GLU A 177 16.70 26.47 45.34
CA GLU A 177 15.86 27.58 45.80
C GLU A 177 14.99 27.11 46.97
N ASP A 178 14.61 28.04 47.84
CA ASP A 178 13.69 27.78 48.95
C ASP A 178 12.42 27.16 48.39
N ASP A 179 12.08 25.95 48.86
CA ASP A 179 10.98 25.14 48.33
C ASP A 179 9.61 25.78 48.63
N ILE A 180 9.17 26.65 47.72
CA ILE A 180 7.94 27.45 47.82
C ILE A 180 6.70 26.58 48.01
N PHE A 181 6.73 25.34 47.50
CA PHE A 181 5.60 24.41 47.53
C PHE A 181 5.68 23.39 48.66
N GLY A 182 6.74 23.42 49.49
CA GLY A 182 6.92 22.50 50.62
C GLY A 182 6.97 21.01 50.23
N ILE A 183 7.27 20.71 48.98
CA ILE A 183 7.28 19.34 48.43
C ILE A 183 8.36 18.47 49.11
N SER A 184 9.47 19.07 49.52
CA SER A 184 10.52 18.44 50.31
C SER A 184 10.00 17.91 51.65
N THR A 185 9.15 18.68 52.34
CA THR A 185 8.54 18.24 53.61
C THR A 185 7.55 17.09 53.40
N LEU A 186 6.85 17.06 52.26
CA LEU A 186 5.99 15.95 51.86
C LEU A 186 6.78 14.66 51.64
N PHE A 187 7.94 14.73 50.95
CA PHE A 187 8.81 13.57 50.78
C PHE A 187 9.38 13.05 52.10
N ASP A 188 9.75 13.93 53.03
CA ASP A 188 10.23 13.53 54.36
C ASP A 188 9.10 12.90 55.21
N ALA A 189 7.87 13.39 55.09
CA ALA A 189 6.70 12.79 55.73
C ALA A 189 6.38 11.38 55.18
N VAL A 190 6.45 11.20 53.86
CA VAL A 190 6.25 9.88 53.22
C VAL A 190 7.39 8.92 53.54
N LYS A 191 8.62 9.41 53.64
CA LYS A 191 9.78 8.58 53.98
C LYS A 191 9.77 8.14 55.44
N SER A 192 9.25 8.98 56.35
CA SER A 192 9.08 8.64 57.77
C SER A 192 7.87 7.72 58.04
N SER A 193 6.80 7.77 57.23
CA SER A 193 5.64 6.88 57.38
C SER A 193 5.94 5.42 57.06
N LYS A 194 6.94 5.15 56.22
CA LYS A 194 7.33 3.78 55.82
C LYS A 194 8.10 3.00 56.88
N LYS A 195 8.44 3.61 58.03
CA LYS A 195 9.22 2.96 59.11
C LYS A 195 8.37 2.31 60.23
N ARG A 196 7.04 2.34 60.16
CA ARG A 196 6.17 1.71 61.19
C ARG A 196 5.21 0.72 60.58
N THR A 197 5.67 -0.52 60.36
CA THR A 197 4.88 -1.75 60.49
C THR A 197 5.82 -2.95 60.38
N LYS A 198 6.33 -3.41 61.53
CA LYS A 198 6.50 -4.84 61.78
C LYS A 198 6.59 -5.08 63.29
N ASP A 199 5.73 -5.99 63.72
CA ASP A 199 5.79 -6.80 64.94
C ASP A 199 4.86 -6.40 66.12
N ASP A 200 4.22 -7.48 66.61
CA ASP A 200 3.56 -7.73 67.89
C ASP A 200 2.05 -7.46 68.06
N GLU A 201 1.25 -8.52 67.83
CA GLU A 201 0.05 -8.76 68.65
C GLU A 201 -0.16 -10.28 68.86
N LYS A 202 0.12 -10.74 70.08
CA LYS A 202 -0.25 -12.05 70.64
C LYS A 202 -1.09 -11.86 71.90
N ASP A 203 -2.25 -12.51 71.89
CA ASP A 203 -2.99 -13.13 72.99
C ASP A 203 -3.26 -12.34 74.30
N THR A 204 -4.55 -12.07 74.58
CA THR A 204 -5.13 -12.35 75.91
C THR A 204 -6.60 -12.80 75.83
N THR A 205 -6.96 -13.63 76.80
CA THR A 205 -8.06 -14.59 76.85
C THR A 205 -9.28 -14.14 77.68
N SER A 206 -10.38 -14.92 77.60
CA SER A 206 -11.52 -15.08 78.55
C SER A 206 -12.83 -14.37 78.11
N SER A 207 -14.04 -14.93 78.24
CA SER A 207 -14.56 -15.94 79.16
C SER A 207 -15.87 -16.59 78.64
N LYS A 208 -16.16 -17.80 79.13
CA LYS A 208 -17.36 -18.63 78.92
C LYS A 208 -18.64 -17.99 79.50
N LYS A 209 -19.80 -18.10 78.83
CA LYS A 209 -20.97 -18.96 79.20
C LYS A 209 -22.25 -18.69 78.36
N PRO A 210 -23.28 -19.59 78.38
CA PRO A 210 -24.10 -19.94 77.21
C PRO A 210 -25.62 -19.65 77.32
N ARG A 211 -26.33 -20.03 76.24
CA ARG A 211 -27.77 -20.36 76.04
C ARG A 211 -28.74 -19.21 75.75
N THR A 212 -29.30 -19.24 74.54
CA THR A 212 -30.70 -19.63 74.27
C THR A 212 -30.73 -20.48 73.01
#